data_AF-A0A936LDY4-F1
#
_entry.id   AF-A0A936LDY4-F1
#
_cell.length_a   1.000
_cell.length_b   1.000
_cell.length_c   1.000
_cell.angle_alpha   90.00
_cell.angle_beta   90.00
_cell.angle_gamma   90.00
#
_symmetry.space_group_name_H-M   'P 1'
#
loop_
_entity.id
_entity.type
_entity.pdbx_description
1 polymer ?
#
loop_
_entity_poly.entity_id
_entity_poly.type
_entity_poly.pdbx_seq_one_letter_code
_entity_poly.pdbx_strand_id
1 'polypeptide(L)'
;MTVIAFDTLKLARKLEAGGFSAQQAESFAEAFADVVQDAPGADQWAELRAEMATKKDLEAFATKKDLEAFATKKDLEAFATKKDLEAFATKKDLQDQVGAIRAEMATKKDLEAFATKKDLEVLRSQSMAEIYAAKHDMLKWAVTALAAQGALIVAILKLLP
;
A
#
# COMPACT_ATOMS: atom_id res chain seq x y z
N MET A 1 45.57 -3.53 -54.36
CA MET A 1 45.04 -3.51 -55.73
C MET A 1 45.38 -4.83 -56.40
N THR A 2 44.55 -5.85 -56.17
CA THR A 2 44.57 -7.05 -57.02
C THR A 2 44.00 -6.68 -58.39
N VAL A 3 44.87 -6.55 -59.39
CA VAL A 3 44.46 -6.30 -60.77
C VAL A 3 43.90 -7.60 -61.34
N ILE A 4 42.63 -7.61 -61.75
CA ILE A 4 42.05 -8.75 -62.47
C ILE A 4 42.73 -8.79 -63.85
N ALA A 5 43.60 -9.77 -64.06
CA ALA A 5 44.29 -9.94 -65.34
C ALA A 5 43.28 -10.38 -66.42
N PHE A 6 42.78 -9.41 -67.19
CA PHE A 6 41.86 -9.64 -68.30
C PHE A 6 42.62 -9.70 -69.63
N ASP A 7 42.50 -10.82 -70.35
CA ASP A 7 43.19 -11.05 -71.63
C ASP A 7 42.31 -10.60 -72.80
N THR A 8 42.51 -9.35 -73.23
CA THR A 8 41.78 -8.70 -74.34
C THR A 8 41.96 -9.43 -75.66
N LEU A 9 43.15 -9.95 -75.94
CA LEU A 9 43.46 -10.70 -77.18
C LEU A 9 42.70 -12.03 -77.24
N LYS A 10 42.61 -12.73 -76.11
CA LYS A 10 41.86 -13.98 -76.02
C LYS A 10 40.35 -13.76 -76.18
N LEU A 11 39.82 -12.62 -75.72
CA LEU A 11 38.42 -12.24 -75.94
C LEU A 11 38.17 -11.86 -77.41
N ALA A 12 39.03 -11.02 -78.00
CA ALA A 12 38.90 -10.61 -79.40
C ALA A 12 38.90 -11.82 -80.35
N ARG A 13 39.82 -12.77 -80.16
CA ARG A 13 39.86 -14.02 -80.95
C ARG A 13 38.59 -14.88 -80.83
N LYS A 14 37.96 -14.89 -79.65
CA LYS A 14 36.69 -15.62 -79.46
C LYS A 14 35.53 -14.93 -80.15
N LEU A 15 35.52 -13.60 -80.19
CA LEU A 15 34.51 -12.82 -80.90
C LEU A 15 34.67 -12.97 -82.42
N GLU A 16 35.91 -12.96 -82.92
CA GLU A 16 36.21 -13.26 -84.33
C GLU A 16 35.75 -14.66 -84.73
N ALA A 17 36.02 -15.67 -83.90
CA ALA A 17 35.53 -17.04 -84.12
C ALA A 17 33.99 -17.13 -84.10
N GLY A 18 33.31 -16.17 -83.47
CA GLY A 18 31.86 -16.03 -83.45
C GLY A 18 31.27 -15.25 -84.62
N GLY A 19 32.09 -14.83 -85.60
CA GLY A 19 31.65 -14.13 -86.81
C GLY A 19 31.73 -12.60 -86.76
N PHE A 20 32.34 -12.02 -85.72
CA PHE A 20 32.65 -10.59 -85.70
C PHE A 20 33.87 -10.28 -86.57
N SER A 21 33.91 -9.10 -87.19
CA SER A 21 35.15 -8.63 -87.83
C SER A 21 36.22 -8.33 -86.78
N ALA A 22 37.50 -8.46 -87.15
CA ALA A 22 38.62 -8.21 -86.24
C ALA A 22 38.53 -6.84 -85.57
N GLN A 23 38.18 -5.80 -86.33
CA GLN A 23 38.05 -4.44 -85.83
C GLN A 23 36.89 -4.29 -84.83
N GLN A 24 35.77 -4.99 -85.04
CA GLN A 24 34.66 -5.01 -84.08
C GLN A 24 35.05 -5.78 -82.81
N ALA A 25 35.69 -6.94 -82.98
CA ALA A 25 36.12 -7.80 -81.88
C ALA A 25 37.14 -7.10 -80.95
N GLU A 26 38.11 -6.40 -81.52
CA GLU A 26 39.07 -5.57 -80.79
C GLU A 26 38.37 -4.42 -80.05
N SER A 27 37.51 -3.67 -80.74
CA SER A 27 36.78 -2.54 -80.14
C SER A 27 35.88 -2.98 -78.98
N PHE A 28 35.21 -4.13 -79.10
CA PHE A 28 34.41 -4.71 -78.02
C PHE A 28 35.27 -5.21 -76.87
N ALA A 29 36.42 -5.83 -77.18
CA ALA A 29 37.32 -6.34 -76.15
C ALA A 29 37.97 -5.21 -75.33
N GLU A 30 38.34 -4.10 -75.97
CA GLU A 30 38.83 -2.89 -75.29
C GLU A 30 37.74 -2.24 -74.43
N ALA A 31 36.56 -1.98 -75.00
CA ALA A 31 35.46 -1.36 -74.24
C ALA A 31 35.06 -2.19 -73.01
N PHE A 32 35.12 -3.52 -73.12
CA PHE A 32 34.84 -4.40 -71.98
C PHE A 32 35.98 -4.43 -70.97
N ALA A 33 37.24 -4.33 -71.41
CA ALA A 33 38.39 -4.28 -70.52
C ALA A 33 38.40 -3.01 -69.66
N ASP A 34 38.03 -1.86 -70.24
CA ASP A 34 37.89 -0.60 -69.50
C ASP A 34 36.84 -0.72 -68.38
N VAL A 35 35.67 -1.29 -68.70
CA VAL A 35 34.59 -1.52 -67.72
C VAL A 35 35.01 -2.48 -66.61
N VAL A 36 35.80 -3.50 -66.93
CA VAL A 36 36.30 -4.48 -65.95
C VAL A 36 37.42 -3.90 -65.07
N GLN A 37 38.21 -2.96 -65.58
CA GLN A 37 39.22 -2.24 -64.78
C GLN A 37 38.58 -1.29 -63.76
N ASP A 38 37.47 -0.65 -64.11
CA ASP A 38 36.69 0.21 -63.21
C ASP A 38 35.79 -0.58 -62.25
N ALA A 39 35.58 -1.88 -62.49
CA ALA A 39 34.78 -2.72 -61.61
C ALA A 39 35.47 -2.93 -60.25
N PRO A 40 34.71 -2.91 -59.14
CA PRO A 40 35.28 -3.16 -57.82
C PRO A 40 35.96 -4.53 -57.77
N GLY A 41 37.23 -4.52 -57.39
CA GLY A 41 38.07 -5.72 -57.28
C GLY A 41 37.64 -6.62 -56.12
N ALA A 42 38.14 -7.86 -56.09
CA ALA A 42 37.82 -8.84 -55.04
C ALA A 42 38.09 -8.31 -53.62
N ASP A 43 39.13 -7.48 -53.46
CA ASP A 43 39.49 -6.83 -52.19
C ASP A 43 38.39 -5.87 -51.71
N GLN A 44 37.81 -5.06 -52.61
CA GLN A 44 36.74 -4.10 -52.27
C GLN A 44 35.43 -4.81 -51.91
N TRP A 45 35.13 -5.92 -52.57
CA TRP A 45 34.01 -6.78 -52.20
C TRP A 45 34.20 -7.48 -50.85
N ALA A 46 35.45 -7.77 -50.47
CA ALA A 46 35.77 -8.35 -49.17
C ALA A 46 35.60 -7.31 -48.04
N GLU A 47 36.05 -6.08 -48.28
CA GLU A 47 35.92 -4.96 -47.34
C GLU A 47 34.45 -4.56 -47.12
N LEU A 48 33.66 -4.46 -48.20
CA LEU A 48 32.22 -4.22 -48.11
C LEU A 48 31.49 -5.32 -47.34
N ARG A 49 31.87 -6.60 -47.50
CA ARG A 49 31.32 -7.71 -46.72
C ARG A 49 31.71 -7.65 -45.25
N ALA A 50 32.90 -7.13 -44.94
CA ALA A 50 33.37 -7.01 -43.57
C ALA A 50 32.63 -5.89 -42.81
N GLU A 51 32.19 -4.83 -43.49
CA GLU A 51 31.38 -3.75 -42.90
C GLU A 51 29.89 -4.11 -42.76
N MET A 52 29.39 -5.08 -43.54
CA MET A 52 27.99 -5.48 -43.45
C MET A 52 27.72 -6.33 -42.21
N ALA A 53 26.68 -5.94 -41.47
CA ALA A 53 26.16 -6.74 -40.36
C ALA A 53 25.73 -8.12 -40.85
N THR A 54 26.16 -9.15 -40.13
CA THR A 54 25.82 -10.55 -40.39
C THR A 54 24.55 -10.94 -39.63
N LYS A 55 23.95 -12.07 -40.01
CA LYS A 55 22.81 -12.62 -39.26
C LYS A 55 23.13 -12.85 -37.78
N LYS A 56 24.40 -13.19 -37.48
CA LYS A 56 24.87 -13.42 -36.11
C LYS A 56 24.93 -12.12 -35.29
N ASP A 57 25.21 -10.98 -35.94
CA ASP A 57 25.18 -9.68 -35.27
C ASP A 57 23.75 -9.27 -34.90
N LEU A 58 22.76 -9.68 -35.69
CA LEU A 58 21.34 -9.43 -35.41
C LEU A 58 20.78 -10.31 -34.29
N GLU A 59 21.34 -11.51 -34.06
CA GLU A 59 20.93 -12.40 -32.96
C GLU A 59 21.26 -11.81 -31.57
N ALA A 60 22.21 -10.88 -31.49
CA ALA A 60 22.54 -10.18 -30.25
C ALA A 60 21.53 -9.07 -29.89
N PHE A 61 20.63 -8.70 -30.80
CA PHE A 61 19.61 -7.68 -30.54
C PHE A 61 18.36 -8.31 -29.92
N ALA A 62 17.78 -7.62 -28.94
CA ALA A 62 16.48 -7.97 -28.39
C ALA A 62 15.41 -7.95 -29.50
N THR A 63 14.64 -9.03 -29.58
CA THR A 63 13.52 -9.18 -30.49
C THR A 63 12.24 -8.65 -29.86
N LYS A 64 11.19 -8.47 -30.67
CA LYS A 64 9.85 -8.09 -30.14
C LYS A 64 9.34 -9.09 -29.10
N LYS A 65 9.66 -10.37 -29.25
CA LYS A 65 9.25 -11.43 -28.34
C LYS A 65 9.94 -11.31 -26.97
N ASP A 66 11.18 -10.82 -26.94
CA ASP A 66 11.91 -10.58 -25.69
C ASP A 66 11.29 -9.43 -24.88
N LEU A 67 10.65 -8.48 -25.56
CA LEU A 67 9.97 -7.34 -24.94
C LEU A 67 8.58 -7.68 -24.39
N GLU A 68 7.92 -8.72 -24.91
CA GLU A 68 6.60 -9.18 -24.41
C GLU A 68 6.65 -9.70 -22.97
N ALA A 69 7.82 -10.15 -22.51
CA ALA A 69 8.03 -10.61 -21.14
C ALA A 69 8.16 -9.46 -20.11
N PHE A 70 8.30 -8.20 -20.57
CA PHE A 70 8.41 -7.06 -19.67
C PHE A 70 7.04 -6.57 -19.20
N ALA A 71 6.94 -6.27 -17.91
CA ALA A 71 5.76 -5.63 -17.35
C ALA A 71 5.50 -4.28 -18.04
N THR A 72 4.25 -4.07 -18.42
CA THR A 72 3.74 -2.85 -19.04
C THR A 72 3.12 -1.92 -18.01
N LYS A 73 2.86 -0.67 -18.40
CA LYS A 73 2.14 0.28 -17.53
C LYS A 73 0.76 -0.23 -17.09
N LYS A 74 0.10 -1.03 -17.93
CA LYS A 74 -1.20 -1.62 -17.64
C LYS A 74 -1.12 -2.66 -16.52
N ASP A 75 -0.01 -3.39 -16.41
CA ASP A 75 0.22 -4.36 -15.33
C ASP A 75 0.36 -3.66 -13.96
N LEU A 76 0.77 -2.40 -13.94
CA LEU A 76 0.88 -1.59 -12.73
C LEU A 76 -0.46 -0.99 -12.26
N GLU A 77 -1.47 -0.88 -13.14
CA GLU A 77 -2.79 -0.33 -12.79
C GLU A 77 -3.55 -1.21 -11.79
N ALA A 78 -3.23 -2.51 -11.73
CA ALA A 78 -3.83 -3.45 -10.79
C ALA A 78 -3.27 -3.33 -9.35
N PHE A 79 -2.17 -2.59 -9.15
CA PHE A 79 -1.56 -2.42 -7.84
C PHE A 79 -2.20 -1.26 -7.07
N ALA A 80 -2.44 -1.48 -5.77
CA ALA A 80 -2.89 -0.43 -4.88
C ALA A 80 -1.89 0.73 -4.86
N THR A 81 -2.41 1.94 -5.01
CA THR A 81 -1.65 3.18 -4.95
C THR A 81 -1.55 3.69 -3.51
N LYS A 82 -0.66 4.65 -3.28
CA LYS A 82 -0.57 5.33 -1.98
C LYS A 82 -1.90 5.98 -1.58
N LYS A 83 -2.65 6.50 -2.56
CA LYS A 83 -3.97 7.11 -2.34
C LYS A 83 -5.01 6.08 -1.86
N ASP A 84 -4.93 4.85 -2.34
CA ASP A 84 -5.82 3.77 -1.88
C ASP A 84 -5.55 3.40 -0.42
N LEU A 85 -4.31 3.56 0.04
CA LEU A 85 -3.92 3.32 1.42
C LEU A 85 -4.31 4.45 2.38
N GLU A 86 -4.49 5.69 1.90
CA GLU A 86 -4.93 6.83 2.72
C GLU A 86 -6.35 6.66 3.27
N ALA A 87 -7.18 5.82 2.65
CA ALA A 87 -8.52 5.51 3.14
C ALA A 87 -8.53 4.57 4.35
N PHE A 88 -7.40 3.92 4.67
CA PHE A 88 -7.32 3.02 5.82
C PHE A 88 -7.00 3.78 7.10
N ALA A 89 -7.67 3.40 8.19
CA ALA A 89 -7.38 3.94 9.52
C ALA A 89 -5.92 3.66 9.89
N THR A 90 -5.22 4.71 10.30
CA THR A 90 -3.87 4.61 10.82
C THR A 90 -3.87 4.12 12.26
N LYS A 91 -2.71 3.68 12.74
CA LYS A 91 -2.52 3.32 14.15
C LYS A 91 -2.86 4.48 15.09
N LYS A 92 -2.63 5.73 14.64
CA LYS A 92 -2.96 6.92 15.41
C LYS A 92 -4.47 7.12 15.49
N ASP A 93 -5.20 6.98 14.38
CA ASP A 93 -6.65 7.10 14.36
C ASP A 93 -7.32 6.11 15.33
N LEU A 94 -6.82 4.87 15.37
CA LEU A 94 -7.30 3.86 16.31
C LEU A 94 -6.95 4.19 17.76
N GLN A 95 -5.76 4.73 18.02
CA GLN A 95 -5.37 5.17 19.37
C GLN A 95 -6.25 6.34 19.85
N ASP A 96 -6.54 7.30 18.97
CA ASP A 96 -7.39 8.44 19.28
C ASP A 96 -8.83 7.99 19.56
N GLN A 97 -9.39 7.07 18.77
CA GLN A 97 -10.71 6.47 19.03
C GLN A 97 -10.75 5.69 20.36
N VAL A 98 -9.74 4.85 20.64
CA VAL A 98 -9.66 4.13 21.92
C VAL A 98 -9.50 5.09 23.10
N GLY A 99 -8.75 6.18 22.92
CA GLY A 99 -8.61 7.24 23.92
C GLY A 99 -9.93 7.93 24.23
N ALA A 100 -10.68 8.31 23.19
CA ALA A 100 -12.01 8.91 23.33
C ALA A 100 -12.98 7.98 24.06
N ILE A 101 -13.06 6.72 23.64
CA ILE A 101 -13.93 5.71 24.29
C ILE A 101 -13.52 5.53 25.76
N ARG A 102 -12.22 5.47 26.06
CA ARG A 102 -11.73 5.34 27.44
C ARG A 102 -12.07 6.57 28.30
N ALA A 103 -12.11 7.77 27.70
CA ALA A 103 -12.50 8.99 28.39
C ALA A 103 -14.01 9.04 28.71
N GLU A 104 -14.84 8.44 27.85
CA GLU A 104 -16.30 8.34 28.07
C GLU A 104 -16.71 7.19 28.98
N MET A 105 -15.88 6.15 29.10
CA MET A 105 -16.16 5.03 30.01
C MET A 105 -15.93 5.41 31.47
N ALA A 106 -16.91 5.07 32.32
CA ALA A 106 -16.78 5.20 33.77
C ALA A 106 -15.54 4.45 34.27
N THR A 107 -14.69 5.16 34.99
CA THR A 107 -13.47 4.61 35.59
C THR A 107 -13.78 3.95 36.93
N LYS A 108 -12.83 3.16 37.44
CA LYS A 108 -12.95 2.58 38.80
C LYS A 108 -13.16 3.66 39.87
N LYS A 109 -12.60 4.85 39.67
CA LYS A 109 -12.75 5.99 40.58
C LYS A 109 -14.18 6.55 40.56
N ASP A 110 -14.84 6.53 39.40
CA ASP A 110 -16.24 6.97 39.29
C ASP A 110 -17.19 6.00 40.01
N LEU A 111 -16.83 4.72 40.05
CA LEU A 111 -17.58 3.70 40.79
C LEU A 111 -17.37 3.78 42.30
N GLU A 112 -16.22 4.28 42.78
CA GLU A 112 -15.95 4.49 44.21
C GLU A 112 -16.80 5.60 44.83
N ALA A 113 -17.29 6.55 44.02
CA ALA A 113 -18.18 7.61 44.47
C ALA A 113 -19.63 7.13 44.71
N PHE A 114 -19.99 5.92 44.29
CA PHE A 114 -21.32 5.37 44.53
C PHE A 114 -21.44 4.77 45.93
N ALA A 115 -22.58 5.03 46.59
CA ALA A 115 -22.90 4.43 47.87
C ALA A 115 -22.85 2.90 47.78
N THR A 116 -22.05 2.30 48.67
CA THR A 116 -21.87 0.87 48.76
C THR A 116 -22.89 0.25 49.70
N LYS A 117 -22.98 -1.08 49.70
CA LYS A 117 -23.80 -1.82 50.66
C LYS A 117 -23.43 -1.49 52.12
N LYS A 118 -22.15 -1.20 52.37
CA LYS A 118 -21.65 -0.84 53.70
C LYS A 118 -22.20 0.51 54.16
N ASP A 119 -22.28 1.50 53.26
CA ASP A 119 -22.87 2.80 53.57
C ASP A 119 -24.36 2.67 53.93
N LEU A 120 -25.06 1.76 53.24
CA LEU A 120 -26.46 1.45 53.49
C LEU A 120 -26.67 0.73 54.83
N GLU A 121 -25.76 -0.18 55.19
CA GLU A 121 -25.75 -0.83 56.52
C GLU A 121 -25.46 0.16 57.64
N VAL A 122 -24.50 1.07 57.46
CA VAL A 122 -24.19 2.13 58.44
C VAL A 122 -25.42 3.01 58.65
N LEU A 123 -26.05 3.51 57.58
CA LEU A 123 -27.26 4.33 57.68
C LEU A 123 -28.41 3.58 58.38
N ARG A 124 -28.59 2.29 58.08
CA ARG A 124 -29.58 1.43 58.75
C ARG A 124 -29.29 1.29 60.24
N SER A 125 -28.03 1.11 60.62
CA SER A 125 -27.65 1.02 62.04
C SER A 125 -27.86 2.35 62.78
N GLN A 126 -27.52 3.48 62.16
CA GLN A 126 -27.73 4.82 62.72
C GLN A 126 -29.21 5.11 62.94
N SER A 127 -30.05 4.89 61.92
CA SER A 127 -31.50 5.07 62.04
C SER A 127 -32.12 4.18 63.11
N MET A 128 -31.69 2.92 63.23
CA MET A 128 -32.15 2.05 64.32
C MET A 128 -31.76 2.59 65.70
N ALA A 129 -30.53 3.08 65.85
CA ALA A 129 -30.06 3.69 67.09
C ALA A 129 -30.88 4.95 67.45
N GLU A 130 -31.16 5.82 66.49
CA GLU A 130 -32.00 7.01 66.67
C GLU A 130 -33.43 6.64 67.06
N ILE A 131 -34.03 5.64 66.42
CA ILE A 131 -35.35 5.12 66.78
C ILE A 131 -35.36 4.61 68.23
N TYR A 132 -34.33 3.86 68.64
CA TYR A 132 -34.24 3.38 70.02
C TYR A 132 -34.10 4.53 71.03
N ALA A 133 -33.27 5.54 70.73
CA ALA A 133 -33.12 6.72 71.57
C ALA A 133 -34.45 7.49 71.69
N ALA A 134 -35.12 7.75 70.56
CA ALA A 134 -36.41 8.44 70.54
C ALA A 134 -37.49 7.67 71.31
N LYS A 135 -37.56 6.34 71.18
CA LYS A 135 -38.47 5.49 71.95
C LYS A 135 -38.21 5.59 73.45
N HIS A 136 -36.93 5.55 73.85
CA HIS A 136 -36.56 5.64 75.26
C HIS A 136 -36.91 7.00 75.86
N ASP A 137 -36.68 8.10 75.14
CA ASP A 137 -37.06 9.43 75.60
C ASP A 137 -38.58 9.63 75.62
N MET A 138 -39.31 9.06 74.66
CA MET A 138 -40.77 9.02 74.69
C MET A 138 -41.28 8.27 75.93
N LEU A 139 -40.67 7.13 76.29
CA LEU A 139 -41.00 6.40 77.51
C LEU A 139 -40.76 7.22 78.77
N LYS A 140 -39.62 7.93 78.86
CA LYS A 140 -39.36 8.85 79.98
C LYS A 140 -40.44 9.93 80.10
N TRP A 141 -40.80 10.56 78.98
CA TRP A 141 -41.85 11.58 78.95
C TRP A 141 -43.22 11.00 79.32
N ALA A 142 -43.57 9.80 78.86
CA ALA A 142 -44.81 9.13 79.21
C ALA A 142 -44.90 8.82 80.71
N VAL A 143 -43.82 8.29 81.30
CA VAL A 143 -43.78 7.95 82.73
C VAL A 143 -43.89 9.20 83.60
N THR A 144 -43.15 10.27 83.27
CA THR A 144 -43.21 11.54 84.00
C THR A 144 -44.59 12.20 83.88
N ALA A 145 -45.21 12.16 82.70
CA ALA A 145 -46.56 12.66 82.49
C ALA A 145 -47.62 11.89 83.30
N LEU A 146 -47.55 10.55 83.30
CA LEU A 146 -48.48 9.71 84.09
C LEU A 146 -48.34 9.93 85.59
N ALA A 147 -47.11 10.07 86.10
CA ALA A 147 -46.87 10.39 87.50
C ALA A 147 -47.48 11.75 87.89
N ALA A 148 -47.31 12.76 87.02
CA ALA A 148 -47.91 14.08 87.22
C ALA A 148 -49.46 14.03 87.18
N GLN A 149 -50.06 13.28 86.25
CA GLN A 149 -51.51 13.06 86.20
C GLN A 149 -52.03 12.37 87.47
N GLY A 150 -51.34 11.34 87.96
CA GLY A 150 -51.69 10.67 89.21
C GLY A 150 -51.65 11.62 90.42
N ALA A 151 -50.61 12.43 90.52
CA ALA A 151 -50.48 13.43 91.59
C ALA A 151 -51.63 14.47 91.52
N LEU A 152 -51.99 14.91 90.32
CA LEU A 152 -53.12 15.83 90.10
C LEU A 152 -54.45 15.22 90.53
N ILE A 153 -54.74 13.96 90.15
CA ILE A 153 -55.97 13.26 90.55
C ILE A 153 -56.06 13.15 92.08
N VAL A 154 -54.98 12.76 92.75
CA VAL A 154 -54.93 12.67 94.23
C VAL A 154 -55.18 14.03 94.89
N ALA A 155 -54.62 15.11 94.33
CA ALA A 155 -54.85 16.45 94.82
C ALA A 155 -56.32 16.88 94.67
N ILE A 156 -56.95 16.58 93.54
CA ILE A 156 -58.37 16.86 93.29
C ILE A 156 -59.26 16.07 94.25
N LEU A 157 -58.99 14.78 94.46
CA LEU A 157 -59.77 13.94 95.39
C LEU A 157 -59.73 14.45 96.84
N LYS A 158 -58.60 15.02 97.28
CA LYS A 158 -58.49 15.65 98.61
C LYS A 158 -59.25 16.97 98.75
N LEU A 159 -59.63 17.59 97.63
CA LEU A 159 -60.32 18.88 97.56
C LEU A 159 -61.83 18.74 97.37
N LEU A 160 -62.35 17.53 97.15
CA LEU A 160 -63.78 17.25 97.23
C LEU A 160 -64.18 17.08 98.71
N PRO A 161 -65.16 17.85 99.23
CA PRO A 161 -65.68 17.72 100.59
C PRO A 161 -66.51 16.46 100.80
#